data_AF-A0A2J6XI92-F1
#
_entry.id   AF-A0A2J6XI92-F1
#
_cell.length_a   1.000
_cell.length_b   1.000
_cell.length_c   1.000
_cell.angle_alpha   90.00
_cell.angle_beta   90.00
_cell.angle_gamma   90.00
#
_symmetry.space_group_name_H-M   'P 1'
#
loop_
_entity.id
_entity.type
_entity.pdbx_description
1 polymer ?
#
loop_
_entity_poly.entity_id
_entity_poly.type
_entity_poly.pdbx_seq_one_letter_code
_entity_poly.pdbx_strand_id
1 'polypeptide(L)'
;MNYIRCKYCGSTNIIWDHELGHLVCKDCGAVLESIYDDSMYIKKEDNRTKKYNPLTRSENIKPQRNIERNIENISPKIIKRGKILKLNHGKISISSIIDQKLNKIENNKDFKISYQILQNYPTLKSRTKRNKHAIALYALYRSYNYSKMHSINLVSKELGISKYTLKNILYKQRKTLDNYIAELAHVIENNLKSKP
;
A
#
# COMPACT_ATOMS: atom_id res chain seq x y z
N MET A 1 -41.62 -3.15 -31.83
CA MET A 1 -40.40 -2.36 -31.56
C MET A 1 -39.74 -2.92 -30.32
N ASN A 2 -38.61 -3.60 -30.45
CA ASN A 2 -37.85 -4.10 -29.30
C ASN A 2 -37.03 -2.95 -28.71
N TYR A 3 -37.41 -2.48 -27.53
CA TYR A 3 -36.60 -1.52 -26.78
C TYR A 3 -35.44 -2.27 -26.14
N ILE A 4 -34.22 -1.80 -26.35
CA ILE A 4 -33.04 -2.33 -25.65
C ILE A 4 -33.22 -2.03 -24.16
N ARG A 5 -33.07 -3.06 -23.32
CA ARG A 5 -33.15 -2.95 -21.87
C ARG A 5 -31.84 -3.41 -21.25
N CYS A 6 -31.44 -2.76 -20.17
CA CYS A 6 -30.32 -3.19 -19.37
C CYS A 6 -30.62 -4.57 -18.77
N LYS A 7 -29.75 -5.56 -19.04
CA LYS A 7 -29.87 -6.92 -18.49
C LYS A 7 -29.70 -6.96 -16.97
N TYR A 8 -29.14 -5.91 -16.36
CA TYR A 8 -28.81 -5.87 -14.94
C TYR A 8 -29.88 -5.17 -14.10
N CYS A 9 -30.39 -4.01 -14.54
CA CYS A 9 -31.40 -3.24 -13.79
C CYS A 9 -32.75 -3.14 -14.49
N GLY A 10 -32.91 -3.68 -15.70
CA GLY A 10 -34.15 -3.61 -16.48
C GLY A 10 -34.45 -2.24 -17.09
N SER A 11 -33.64 -1.22 -16.82
CA SER A 11 -33.84 0.14 -17.33
C SER A 11 -33.76 0.21 -18.86
N THR A 12 -34.58 1.08 -19.44
CA THR A 12 -34.56 1.46 -20.86
C THR A 12 -33.69 2.70 -21.13
N ASN A 13 -33.10 3.29 -20.08
CA ASN A 13 -32.29 4.51 -20.17
C ASN A 13 -30.84 4.16 -20.55
N ILE A 14 -30.62 3.98 -21.85
CA ILE A 14 -29.33 3.58 -22.44
C ILE A 14 -28.78 4.74 -23.24
N ILE A 15 -27.53 5.10 -22.98
CA ILE A 15 -26.80 6.18 -23.65
C ILE A 15 -25.57 5.62 -24.37
N TRP A 16 -25.13 6.31 -25.41
CA TRP A 16 -23.89 6.00 -26.11
C TRP A 16 -22.75 6.84 -25.53
N ASP A 17 -21.66 6.17 -25.16
CA ASP A 17 -20.40 6.80 -24.80
C ASP A 17 -19.56 6.96 -26.08
N HIS A 18 -19.45 8.21 -26.54
CA HIS A 18 -18.72 8.57 -27.75
C HIS A 18 -17.20 8.48 -27.59
N GLU A 19 -16.67 8.52 -26.37
CA GLU A 19 -15.22 8.44 -26.14
C GLU A 19 -14.73 6.99 -26.24
N LEU A 20 -15.55 6.03 -25.80
CA LEU A 20 -15.18 4.61 -25.70
C LEU A 20 -15.90 3.71 -26.71
N GLY A 21 -16.91 4.21 -27.42
CA GLY A 21 -17.69 3.41 -28.38
C GLY A 21 -18.57 2.37 -27.68
N HIS A 22 -19.14 2.70 -26.52
CA HIS A 22 -19.87 1.76 -25.67
C HIS A 22 -21.32 2.19 -25.46
N LEU A 23 -22.25 1.22 -25.49
CA LEU A 23 -23.61 1.43 -25.02
C LEU A 23 -23.66 1.21 -23.51
N VAL A 24 -24.05 2.23 -22.75
CA VAL A 24 -24.03 2.23 -21.28
C VAL A 24 -25.41 2.54 -20.72
N CYS A 25 -25.85 1.80 -19.71
CA CYS A 25 -27.06 2.12 -18.96
C CYS A 25 -26.79 3.29 -18.00
N LYS A 26 -27.56 4.38 -18.10
CA LYS A 26 -27.38 5.58 -17.26
C LYS A 26 -27.71 5.33 -15.78
N ASP A 27 -28.64 4.42 -15.51
CA ASP A 27 -29.16 4.23 -14.15
C ASP A 27 -28.27 3.30 -13.30
N CYS A 28 -27.57 2.35 -13.91
CA CYS A 28 -26.70 1.41 -13.18
C CYS A 28 -25.24 1.40 -13.64
N GLY A 29 -24.91 2.13 -14.71
CA GLY A 29 -23.55 2.21 -15.27
C GLY A 29 -23.10 0.94 -16.00
N ALA A 30 -23.99 -0.02 -16.26
CA ALA A 30 -23.62 -1.25 -16.95
C ALA A 30 -23.32 -1.00 -18.42
N VAL A 31 -22.16 -1.48 -18.90
CA VAL A 31 -21.80 -1.53 -20.32
C VAL A 31 -22.51 -2.72 -20.95
N LEU A 32 -23.37 -2.46 -21.93
CA LEU A 32 -24.22 -3.46 -22.57
C LEU A 32 -23.57 -4.05 -23.81
N GLU A 33 -22.90 -3.23 -24.62
CA GLU A 33 -22.25 -3.66 -25.86
C GLU A 33 -21.15 -2.67 -26.28
N SER A 34 -20.09 -3.20 -26.88
CA SER A 34 -19.06 -2.42 -27.57
C SER A 34 -19.37 -2.46 -29.07
N ILE A 35 -19.63 -1.32 -29.68
CA ILE A 35 -19.85 -1.26 -31.12
C ILE A 35 -18.47 -1.22 -31.79
N TYR A 36 -18.14 -2.26 -32.53
CA TYR A 36 -16.95 -2.27 -33.38
C TYR A 36 -17.25 -1.45 -34.63
N ASP A 37 -16.46 -0.41 -34.87
CA ASP A 37 -16.47 0.31 -36.14
C ASP A 37 -15.69 -0.55 -37.16
N ASP A 38 -16.42 -1.22 -38.06
CA ASP A 38 -15.87 -2.12 -39.09
C ASP A 38 -15.08 -1.36 -40.18
N SER A 39 -14.85 -0.05 -40.06
CA SER A 39 -14.12 0.75 -41.05
C SER A 39 -12.59 0.55 -41.05
N MET A 40 -12.04 -0.34 -40.23
CA MET A 40 -10.60 -0.67 -40.29
C MET A 40 -10.36 -2.14 -40.64
N TYR A 41 -10.15 -2.39 -41.94
CA TYR A 41 -9.58 -3.62 -42.48
C TYR A 41 -8.13 -3.80 -41.96
N ILE A 42 -7.96 -4.35 -40.75
CA ILE A 42 -6.66 -4.81 -40.27
C ILE A 42 -6.53 -6.27 -40.67
N LYS A 43 -5.75 -6.53 -41.74
CA LYS A 43 -5.31 -7.86 -42.14
C LYS A 43 -4.73 -8.59 -40.92
N LYS A 44 -5.36 -9.69 -40.52
CA LYS A 44 -4.75 -10.66 -39.60
C LYS A 44 -3.62 -11.36 -40.36
N GLU A 45 -2.38 -11.06 -40.01
CA GLU A 45 -1.25 -11.90 -40.42
C GLU A 45 -1.17 -13.12 -39.50
N ASP A 46 -1.35 -14.28 -40.11
CA ASP A 46 -1.14 -15.59 -39.52
C ASP A 46 0.32 -15.78 -39.12
N ASN A 47 0.50 -16.31 -37.91
CA ASN A 47 1.77 -16.77 -37.38
C ASN A 47 2.42 -17.81 -38.31
N ARG A 48 3.57 -17.50 -38.92
CA ARG A 48 4.66 -18.47 -39.19
C ARG A 48 5.94 -17.77 -39.66
N THR A 49 6.94 -17.87 -38.79
CA THR A 49 8.39 -18.00 -39.10
C THR A 49 9.20 -16.80 -39.62
N LYS A 50 10.39 -16.70 -39.00
CA LYS A 50 11.70 -16.23 -39.51
C LYS A 50 12.03 -14.72 -39.50
N LYS A 51 13.11 -14.45 -38.74
CA LYS A 51 14.25 -13.53 -38.95
C LYS A 51 13.99 -12.27 -39.78
N TYR A 52 14.23 -11.08 -39.19
CA TYR A 52 15.43 -10.24 -39.44
C TYR A 52 15.32 -8.94 -38.62
N ASN A 53 16.44 -8.49 -38.04
CA ASN A 53 16.59 -7.11 -37.59
C ASN A 53 16.98 -6.23 -38.78
N PRO A 54 16.37 -5.05 -38.95
CA PRO A 54 17.12 -3.90 -39.45
C PRO A 54 17.13 -2.80 -38.40
N LEU A 55 18.35 -2.38 -38.05
CA LEU A 55 18.61 -1.10 -37.42
C LEU A 55 18.11 0.02 -38.34
N THR A 56 17.04 0.71 -37.96
CA THR A 56 16.80 2.09 -38.38
C THR A 56 16.63 2.97 -37.15
N ARG A 57 17.67 3.74 -36.91
CA ARG A 57 17.73 4.85 -35.97
C ARG A 57 16.77 5.93 -36.48
N SER A 58 15.56 5.98 -35.92
CA SER A 58 14.74 7.18 -35.90
C SER A 58 14.70 7.66 -34.46
N GLU A 59 15.14 8.90 -34.26
CA GLU A 59 15.11 9.62 -33.00
C GLU A 59 13.66 9.79 -32.54
N ASN A 60 13.13 8.76 -31.88
CA ASN A 60 11.86 8.88 -31.20
C ASN A 60 12.13 9.54 -29.85
N ILE A 61 11.87 10.85 -29.80
CA ILE A 61 11.37 11.52 -28.60
C ILE A 61 10.40 10.54 -27.95
N LYS A 62 10.78 9.88 -26.86
CA LYS A 62 9.87 8.97 -26.15
C LYS A 62 8.69 9.84 -25.72
N PRO A 63 7.48 9.67 -26.28
CA PRO A 63 6.34 10.34 -25.69
C PRO A 63 6.24 9.82 -24.26
N GLN A 64 5.93 10.70 -23.31
CA GLN A 64 5.81 10.43 -21.87
C GLN A 64 4.71 9.38 -21.51
N ARG A 65 4.32 8.51 -22.44
CA ARG A 65 3.29 7.47 -22.34
C ARG A 65 3.63 6.29 -21.43
N ASN A 66 4.79 6.29 -20.77
CA ASN A 66 5.17 5.21 -19.84
C ASN A 66 4.62 5.42 -18.42
N ILE A 67 4.14 6.63 -18.08
CA ILE A 67 3.60 6.92 -16.75
C ILE A 67 2.12 6.53 -16.68
N GLU A 68 1.32 6.93 -17.68
CA GLU A 68 -0.14 6.73 -17.71
C GLU A 68 -0.55 5.25 -17.72
N ARG A 69 0.07 4.43 -18.59
CA ARG A 69 -0.23 2.98 -18.68
C ARG A 69 0.13 2.18 -17.43
N ASN A 70 1.04 2.68 -16.60
CA ASN A 70 1.37 2.07 -15.32
C ASN A 70 0.34 2.44 -14.23
N ILE A 71 -0.29 3.62 -14.30
CA ILE A 71 -1.29 4.05 -13.32
C ILE A 71 -2.60 3.27 -13.47
N GLU A 72 -3.08 3.08 -14.70
CA GLU A 72 -4.37 2.42 -14.97
C GLU A 72 -4.41 0.96 -14.50
N ASN A 73 -3.32 0.20 -14.71
CA ASN A 73 -3.26 -1.21 -14.31
C ASN A 73 -2.95 -1.42 -12.82
N ILE A 74 -2.20 -0.49 -12.21
CA ILE A 74 -1.79 -0.56 -10.80
C ILE A 74 -2.90 -0.02 -9.88
N SER A 75 -3.64 1.01 -10.30
CA SER A 75 -4.54 1.76 -9.43
C SER A 75 -5.74 0.96 -8.87
N PRO A 76 -6.51 0.14 -9.63
CA PRO A 76 -7.76 -0.40 -9.09
C PRO A 76 -7.52 -1.45 -8.00
N LYS A 77 -6.51 -2.33 -8.16
CA LYS A 77 -6.16 -3.33 -7.14
C LYS A 77 -5.53 -2.69 -5.90
N ILE A 78 -4.80 -1.58 -6.04
CA ILE A 78 -4.13 -0.89 -4.94
C ILE A 78 -5.11 0.00 -4.15
N ILE A 79 -6.02 0.69 -4.84
CA ILE A 79 -7.10 1.48 -4.23
C ILE A 79 -8.05 0.56 -3.46
N LYS A 80 -8.45 -0.59 -4.02
CA LYS A 80 -9.25 -1.61 -3.30
C LYS A 80 -8.59 -2.09 -2.00
N ARG A 81 -7.25 -2.03 -1.92
CA ARG A 81 -6.47 -2.40 -0.72
C ARG A 81 -6.20 -1.23 0.22
N GLY A 82 -6.82 -0.07 0.00
CA GLY A 82 -6.69 1.12 0.85
C GLY A 82 -5.29 1.74 0.84
N LYS A 83 -4.53 1.54 -0.24
CA LYS A 83 -3.20 2.12 -0.40
C LYS A 83 -3.29 3.45 -1.16
N ILE A 84 -2.49 4.41 -0.72
CA ILE A 84 -2.37 5.77 -1.22
C ILE A 84 -1.24 5.82 -2.27
N LEU A 85 -1.55 6.38 -3.43
CA LEU A 85 -0.58 6.66 -4.48
C LEU A 85 -0.08 8.11 -4.32
N LYS A 86 1.23 8.29 -4.24
CA LYS A 86 1.89 9.62 -4.28
C LYS A 86 2.75 9.70 -5.54
N LEU A 87 2.49 10.72 -6.35
CA LEU A 87 3.25 11.02 -7.56
C LEU A 87 4.31 12.07 -7.23
N ASN A 88 5.60 11.69 -7.27
CA ASN A 88 6.72 12.61 -7.08
C ASN A 88 7.64 12.54 -8.30
N HIS A 89 7.75 13.64 -9.06
CA HIS A 89 8.63 13.77 -10.24
C HIS A 89 8.55 12.57 -11.21
N GLY A 90 7.33 12.14 -11.57
CA GLY A 90 7.11 11.03 -12.49
C GLY A 90 7.32 9.63 -11.89
N LYS A 91 7.65 9.51 -10.60
CA LYS A 91 7.72 8.24 -9.86
C LYS A 91 6.46 8.05 -9.01
N ILE A 92 5.83 6.87 -9.14
CA ILE A 92 4.69 6.46 -8.32
C ILE A 92 5.23 5.80 -7.05
N SER A 93 4.92 6.36 -5.89
CA SER A 93 5.18 5.75 -4.59
C SER A 93 3.86 5.28 -3.96
N ILE A 94 3.83 4.02 -3.54
CA ILE A 94 2.65 3.40 -2.93
C ILE A 94 2.89 3.36 -1.42
N SER A 95 2.03 4.03 -0.66
CA SER A 95 2.07 4.04 0.81
C SER A 95 0.71 3.70 1.38
N SER A 96 0.63 3.12 2.57
CA SER A 96 -0.62 3.02 3.32
C SER A 96 -0.75 4.18 4.32
N ILE A 97 -1.95 4.41 4.85
CA ILE A 97 -2.18 5.33 5.98
C ILE A 97 -1.25 4.97 7.16
N ILE A 98 -1.01 3.67 7.35
CA ILE A 98 -0.11 3.17 8.40
C ILE A 98 1.33 3.59 8.11
N ASP A 99 1.79 3.50 6.87
CA ASP A 99 3.17 3.90 6.50
C ASP A 99 3.41 5.39 6.73
N GLN A 100 2.41 6.23 6.50
CA GLN A 100 2.51 7.66 6.84
C GLN A 100 2.61 7.91 8.35
N LYS A 101 1.86 7.16 9.16
CA LYS A 101 1.94 7.23 10.63
C LYS A 101 3.29 6.74 11.14
N LEU A 102 3.84 5.67 10.54
CA LEU A 102 5.18 5.15 10.87
C LEU A 102 6.25 6.22 10.67
N ASN A 103 6.24 6.94 9.55
CA ASN A 103 7.23 8.00 9.28
C ASN A 103 7.19 9.15 10.31
N LYS A 104 6.02 9.45 10.92
CA LYS A 104 5.94 10.47 11.98
C LYS A 104 6.64 10.01 13.26
N ILE A 105 6.53 8.73 13.60
CA ILE A 105 7.10 8.14 14.81
C ILE A 105 8.63 7.99 14.66
N GLU A 106 9.12 7.70 13.45
CA GLU A 106 10.56 7.59 13.17
C GLU A 106 11.35 8.85 13.54
N ASN A 107 10.72 10.02 13.67
CA ASN A 107 11.39 11.26 14.09
C ASN A 107 11.63 11.36 15.61
N ASN A 108 10.94 10.57 16.43
CA ASN A 108 11.07 10.61 17.89
C ASN A 108 12.43 10.00 18.34
N LYS A 109 13.18 10.74 19.18
CA LYS A 109 14.51 10.31 19.67
C LYS A 109 14.46 9.00 20.45
N ASP A 110 13.52 8.88 21.39
CA ASP A 110 13.42 7.69 22.26
C ASP A 110 12.97 6.47 21.46
N PHE A 111 12.09 6.68 20.47
CA PHE A 111 11.72 5.64 19.52
C PHE A 111 12.93 5.15 18.72
N LYS A 112 13.80 6.06 18.24
CA LYS A 112 15.02 5.66 17.53
C LYS A 112 15.92 4.77 18.38
N ILE A 113 16.12 5.12 19.65
CA ILE A 113 16.89 4.31 20.61
C ILE A 113 16.25 2.92 20.75
N SER A 114 14.95 2.89 21.03
CA SER A 114 14.18 1.65 21.14
C SER A 114 14.31 0.78 19.88
N TYR A 115 14.18 1.38 18.70
CA TYR A 115 14.25 0.69 17.42
C TYR A 115 15.65 0.18 17.07
N GLN A 116 16.71 0.88 17.52
CA GLN A 116 18.11 0.45 17.39
C GLN A 116 18.37 -0.79 18.25
N ILE A 117 17.99 -0.75 19.54
CA ILE A 117 18.14 -1.89 20.45
C ILE A 117 17.39 -3.11 19.92
N LEU A 118 16.19 -2.92 19.34
CA LEU A 118 15.43 -4.01 18.72
C LEU A 118 16.21 -4.77 17.64
N GLN A 119 17.13 -4.11 16.92
CA GLN A 119 17.94 -4.77 15.88
C GLN A 119 18.91 -5.81 16.44
N ASN A 120 19.23 -5.76 17.74
CA ASN A 120 20.10 -6.73 18.40
C ASN A 120 19.38 -8.05 18.69
N TYR A 121 18.05 -8.08 18.56
CA TYR A 121 17.22 -9.26 18.82
C TYR A 121 16.78 -9.93 17.51
N PRO A 122 17.39 -11.07 17.08
CA PRO A 122 17.14 -11.65 15.76
C PRO A 122 15.66 -12.01 15.49
N THR A 123 14.96 -12.51 16.52
CA THR A 123 13.54 -12.89 16.42
C THR A 123 12.60 -11.68 16.28
N LEU A 124 13.02 -10.51 16.77
CA LEU A 124 12.27 -9.26 16.65
C LEU A 124 12.67 -8.53 15.34
N LYS A 125 13.96 -8.52 15.00
CA LYS A 125 14.55 -7.92 13.78
C LYS A 125 13.99 -8.49 12.48
N SER A 126 13.76 -9.80 12.44
CA SER A 126 13.24 -10.51 11.27
C SER A 126 11.77 -10.18 10.95
N ARG A 127 11.08 -9.48 11.83
CA ARG A 127 9.67 -9.11 11.64
C ARG A 127 9.50 -8.02 10.58
N THR A 128 8.29 -7.92 10.04
CA THR A 128 7.91 -6.87 9.08
C THR A 128 8.13 -5.48 9.67
N LYS A 129 8.36 -4.46 8.83
CA LYS A 129 8.57 -3.07 9.27
C LYS A 129 7.50 -2.62 10.27
N ARG A 130 6.22 -2.84 9.94
CA ARG A 130 5.06 -2.52 10.79
C ARG A 130 5.13 -3.19 12.16
N ASN A 131 5.46 -4.48 12.21
CA ASN A 131 5.54 -5.22 13.47
C ASN A 131 6.73 -4.75 14.31
N LYS A 132 7.90 -4.48 13.69
CA LYS A 132 9.05 -3.92 14.39
C LYS A 132 8.73 -2.60 15.07
N HIS A 133 8.05 -1.70 14.36
CA HIS A 133 7.64 -0.41 14.93
C HIS A 133 6.64 -0.60 16.07
N ALA A 134 5.68 -1.52 15.92
CA ALA A 134 4.73 -1.82 16.98
C ALA A 134 5.40 -2.39 18.23
N ILE A 135 6.38 -3.28 18.06
CA ILE A 135 7.14 -3.87 19.16
C ILE A 135 8.02 -2.81 19.84
N ALA A 136 8.76 -2.01 19.06
CA ALA A 136 9.62 -0.96 19.59
C ALA A 136 8.82 0.11 20.37
N LEU A 137 7.69 0.54 19.81
CA LEU A 137 6.82 1.52 20.47
C LEU A 137 6.16 0.94 21.72
N TYR A 138 5.73 -0.33 21.67
CA TYR A 138 5.21 -1.02 22.85
C TYR A 138 6.27 -1.11 23.95
N ALA A 139 7.49 -1.53 23.61
CA ALA A 139 8.57 -1.64 24.58
C ALA A 139 8.95 -0.29 25.19
N LEU A 140 8.96 0.78 24.38
CA LEU A 140 9.19 2.14 24.84
C LEU A 140 8.17 2.59 25.90
N TYR A 141 6.88 2.31 25.70
CA TYR A 141 5.90 2.60 26.76
C TYR A 141 6.07 1.70 27.97
N ARG A 142 6.46 0.44 27.79
CA ARG A 142 6.70 -0.45 28.93
C ARG A 142 7.91 -0.01 29.76
N SER A 143 8.95 0.53 29.14
CA SER A 143 10.10 1.12 29.85
C SER A 143 9.75 2.42 30.58
N TYR A 144 8.69 3.13 30.16
CA TYR A 144 8.12 4.24 30.92
C TYR A 144 7.12 3.79 32.01
N ASN A 145 7.15 2.52 32.40
CA ASN A 145 6.30 1.95 33.44
C ASN A 145 4.79 2.00 33.16
N TYR A 146 4.36 2.19 31.90
CA TYR A 146 2.96 2.03 31.55
C TYR A 146 2.53 0.57 31.68
N SER A 147 1.28 0.36 32.09
CA SER A 147 0.70 -0.99 32.17
C SER A 147 0.60 -1.63 30.78
N LYS A 148 0.66 -2.97 30.73
CA LYS A 148 0.55 -3.74 29.46
C LYS A 148 -0.64 -3.32 28.60
N MET A 149 -1.82 -3.17 29.21
CA MET A 149 -3.03 -2.78 28.49
C MET A 149 -2.99 -1.33 28.03
N HIS A 150 -2.43 -0.42 28.83
CA HIS A 150 -2.28 0.97 28.44
C HIS A 150 -1.31 1.11 27.26
N SER A 151 -0.14 0.46 27.30
CA SER A 151 0.81 0.43 26.19
C SER A 151 0.19 -0.13 24.91
N ILE A 152 -0.61 -1.21 25.00
CA ILE A 152 -1.33 -1.77 23.84
C ILE A 152 -2.31 -0.74 23.25
N ASN A 153 -3.03 -0.01 24.10
CA ASN A 153 -4.00 0.99 23.65
C ASN A 153 -3.30 2.16 22.93
N LEU A 154 -2.19 2.66 23.48
CA LEU A 154 -1.41 3.74 22.88
C LEU A 154 -0.85 3.33 21.52
N VAL A 155 -0.17 2.17 21.43
CA VAL A 155 0.40 1.67 20.17
C VAL A 155 -0.68 1.43 19.12
N SER A 156 -1.83 0.88 19.53
CA SER A 156 -2.97 0.65 18.65
C SER A 156 -3.47 1.96 18.03
N LYS A 157 -3.60 3.02 18.85
CA LYS A 157 -4.02 4.36 18.42
C LYS A 157 -2.99 5.02 17.50
N GLU A 158 -1.72 4.98 17.88
CA GLU A 158 -0.64 5.61 17.12
C GLU A 158 -0.38 4.95 15.77
N LEU A 159 -0.37 3.61 15.71
CA LEU A 159 -0.07 2.87 14.48
C LEU A 159 -1.29 2.47 13.67
N GLY A 160 -2.51 2.64 14.21
CA GLY A 160 -3.73 2.14 13.59
C GLY A 160 -3.72 0.60 13.41
N ILE A 161 -3.18 -0.11 14.40
CA ILE A 161 -3.15 -1.58 14.44
C ILE A 161 -4.26 -2.05 15.39
N SER A 162 -4.98 -3.11 15.04
CA SER A 162 -5.98 -3.67 15.95
C SER A 162 -5.32 -4.16 17.26
N LYS A 163 -5.98 -3.96 18.40
CA LYS A 163 -5.49 -4.42 19.70
C LYS A 163 -5.26 -5.93 19.72
N TYR A 164 -6.13 -6.69 19.04
CA TYR A 164 -6.02 -8.15 18.90
C TYR A 164 -4.74 -8.55 18.16
N THR A 165 -4.48 -7.94 17.00
CA THR A 165 -3.26 -8.19 16.22
C THR A 165 -2.01 -7.88 17.05
N LEU A 166 -2.01 -6.76 17.78
CA LEU A 166 -0.90 -6.40 18.64
C LEU A 166 -0.70 -7.42 19.77
N LYS A 167 -1.76 -7.82 20.48
CA LYS A 167 -1.70 -8.88 21.50
C LYS A 167 -1.10 -10.17 20.97
N ASN A 168 -1.49 -10.59 19.76
CA ASN A 168 -0.99 -11.81 19.14
C ASN A 168 0.51 -11.71 18.81
N ILE A 169 0.97 -10.56 18.30
CA ILE A 169 2.41 -10.31 18.05
C ILE A 169 3.20 -10.44 19.35
N LEU A 170 2.74 -9.76 20.42
CA LEU A 170 3.44 -9.73 21.70
C LEU A 170 3.43 -11.10 22.40
N TYR A 171 2.32 -11.81 22.35
CA TYR A 171 2.19 -13.14 22.98
C TYR A 171 3.18 -14.15 22.39
N LYS A 172 3.32 -14.17 21.06
CA LYS A 172 4.25 -15.08 20.35
C LYS A 172 5.72 -14.83 20.68
N GLN A 173 6.07 -13.64 21.17
CA GLN A 173 7.44 -13.21 21.39
C GLN A 173 7.74 -12.89 22.85
N ARG A 174 6.87 -13.30 23.80
CA ARG A 174 6.91 -12.87 25.21
C ARG A 174 8.30 -12.92 25.86
N LYS A 175 9.00 -14.06 25.74
CA LYS A 175 10.29 -14.28 26.41
C LYS A 175 11.36 -13.29 25.93
N THR A 176 11.47 -13.13 24.61
CA THR A 176 12.44 -12.19 24.03
C THR A 176 12.05 -10.75 24.31
N LEU A 177 10.75 -10.46 24.29
CA LEU A 177 10.20 -9.14 24.51
C LEU A 177 10.49 -8.64 25.94
N ASP A 178 10.40 -9.50 26.95
CA ASP A 178 10.66 -9.13 28.35
C ASP A 178 12.13 -8.73 28.55
N ASN A 179 13.08 -9.49 27.99
CA ASN A 179 14.50 -9.13 28.03
C ASN A 179 14.78 -7.80 27.33
N TYR A 180 14.18 -7.60 26.15
CA TYR A 180 14.29 -6.37 25.39
C TYR A 180 13.75 -5.15 26.15
N ILE A 181 12.60 -5.29 26.84
CA ILE A 181 12.02 -4.21 27.65
C ILE A 181 12.94 -3.86 28.82
N ALA A 182 13.51 -4.85 29.49
CA ALA A 182 14.42 -4.63 30.61
C ALA A 182 15.69 -3.86 30.17
N GLU A 183 16.32 -4.29 29.07
CA GLU A 183 17.49 -3.60 28.49
C GLU A 183 17.14 -2.14 28.13
N LEU A 184 16.00 -1.93 27.47
CA LEU A 184 15.56 -0.60 27.08
C LEU A 184 15.31 0.31 28.29
N ALA A 185 14.69 -0.21 29.36
CA ALA A 185 14.46 0.53 30.59
C ALA A 185 15.77 1.00 31.23
N HIS A 186 16.78 0.13 31.32
CA HIS A 186 18.10 0.51 31.81
C HIS A 186 18.75 1.61 30.98
N VAL A 187 18.68 1.52 29.65
CA VAL A 187 19.25 2.55 28.76
C VAL A 187 18.53 3.88 28.92
N ILE A 188 17.21 3.89 29.05
CA ILE A 188 16.41 5.11 29.23
C ILE A 188 16.71 5.76 30.58
N GLU A 189 16.76 4.98 31.66
CA GLU A 189 17.09 5.50 32.99
C GLU A 189 18.47 6.15 33.02
N ASN A 190 19.47 5.53 32.38
CA ASN A 190 20.82 6.09 32.31
C ASN A 190 20.86 7.39 31.48
N ASN A 191 20.11 7.47 30.38
CA ASN A 191 20.01 8.68 29.58
C ASN A 191 19.31 9.84 30.31
N LEU A 192 18.34 9.53 31.18
CA LEU A 192 17.66 10.52 32.02
C LEU A 192 18.59 11.06 33.12
N LYS A 193 19.42 10.20 33.72
CA LYS A 193 20.40 10.59 34.75
C LYS A 193 21.59 11.40 34.19
N SER A 194 21.88 11.27 32.89
CA SER A 194 22.96 12.00 32.21
C SER A 194 22.58 13.37 31.67
N LYS A 195 21.32 13.81 31.85
CA LYS A 195 20.92 15.19 31.52
C LYS A 195 21.28 16.11 32.70
N PRO A 196 22.16 17.11 32.51
CA PRO A 196 22.46 18.12 33.53
C PRO A 196 21.23 18.98 33.84
#